data_AF-A0A954YJT3-F1
#
_entry.id   AF-A0A954YJT3-F1
#
_cell.length_a   1.000
_cell.length_b   1.000
_cell.length_c   1.000
_cell.angle_alpha   90.00
_cell.angle_beta   90.00
_cell.angle_gamma   90.00
#
_symmetry.space_group_name_H-M   'P 1'
#
loop_
_entity.id
_entity.type
_entity.pdbx_description
1 polymer ?
#
loop_
_entity_poly.entity_id
_entity_poly.type
_entity_poly.pdbx_seq_one_letter_code
_entity_poly.pdbx_strand_id
1 'polypeptide(L)'
;MASPIRWLRRNKRNLERAILKRVTASPKFQAKLRRRLDLAIADPRQPLRLIVGGGPKIAYKGWHITDQATLDLLLPDEWEQLFGQRRIDAMLAEHVWEHLTWEQGLGAARLCCQYMKPGAIFRVAVPDGLHPSPEYIRRVEPGGAGSAAADHKILYTYQTFSQLFREAGFETRPLE
;
A
#
# COMPACT_ATOMS: atom_id res chain seq x y z
N MET A 1 -12.91 23.78 8.53
CA MET A 1 -11.93 22.78 8.06
C MET A 1 -12.67 21.50 7.77
N ALA A 2 -12.79 21.09 6.51
CA ALA A 2 -13.51 19.87 6.15
C ALA A 2 -12.65 18.65 6.48
N SER A 3 -13.23 17.68 7.21
CA SER A 3 -12.55 16.44 7.59
C SER A 3 -12.02 15.71 6.33
N PRO A 4 -10.74 15.27 6.32
CA PRO A 4 -10.12 14.54 5.19
C PRO A 4 -10.92 13.33 4.72
N ILE A 5 -11.76 12.78 5.61
CA ILE A 5 -12.59 11.59 5.41
C ILE A 5 -13.71 11.82 4.39
N ARG A 6 -14.19 13.07 4.22
CA ARG A 6 -15.38 13.37 3.40
C ARG A 6 -15.12 13.29 1.88
N TRP A 7 -13.86 13.39 1.45
CA TRP A 7 -13.48 13.34 0.03
C TRP A 7 -13.42 11.91 -0.53
N LEU A 8 -12.93 10.95 0.27
CA LEU A 8 -12.72 9.56 -0.17
C LEU A 8 -14.02 8.78 -0.46
N ARG A 9 -15.13 9.14 0.20
CA ARG A 9 -16.44 8.49 -0.02
C ARG A 9 -17.00 8.62 -1.43
N ARG A 10 -16.51 9.58 -2.23
CA ARG A 10 -17.15 9.96 -3.51
C ARG A 10 -16.67 9.16 -4.74
N ASN A 11 -15.60 8.37 -4.63
CA ASN A 11 -14.98 7.71 -5.78
C ASN A 11 -15.24 6.19 -5.90
N LYS A 12 -16.25 5.65 -5.22
CA LYS A 12 -16.61 4.22 -5.26
C LYS A 12 -17.00 3.67 -6.66
N ARG A 13 -17.33 4.53 -7.63
CA ARG A 13 -17.97 4.11 -8.90
C ARG A 13 -17.04 3.91 -10.10
N ASN A 14 -15.75 4.26 -10.00
CA ASN A 14 -14.79 4.11 -11.12
C ASN A 14 -13.69 3.06 -10.87
N LEU A 15 -13.75 2.32 -9.75
CA LEU A 15 -12.69 1.43 -9.28
C LEU A 15 -12.76 0.00 -9.87
N GLU A 16 -13.84 -0.40 -10.51
CA GLU A 16 -14.14 -1.83 -10.71
C GLU A 16 -13.54 -2.52 -11.95
N ARG A 17 -12.71 -1.90 -12.81
CA ARG A 17 -12.36 -2.56 -14.09
C ARG A 17 -10.91 -2.58 -14.57
N ALA A 18 -9.92 -2.06 -13.85
CA ALA A 18 -8.62 -1.81 -14.49
C ALA A 18 -7.35 -2.49 -13.93
N ILE A 19 -7.38 -3.45 -12.97
CA ILE A 19 -6.13 -4.06 -12.46
C ILE A 19 -6.24 -5.60 -12.31
N LEU A 20 -7.09 -6.25 -13.11
CA LEU A 20 -7.25 -7.70 -13.09
C LEU A 20 -6.24 -8.39 -14.02
N LYS A 21 -5.11 -8.84 -13.45
CA LYS A 21 -4.50 -10.19 -13.63
C LYS A 21 -3.04 -10.24 -13.14
N ARG A 22 -2.82 -10.13 -11.82
CA ARG A 22 -1.65 -10.76 -11.20
C ARG A 22 -2.14 -11.72 -10.12
N VAL A 23 -2.20 -13.00 -10.51
CA VAL A 23 -2.57 -14.16 -9.68
C VAL A 23 -3.62 -13.80 -8.64
N THR A 24 -4.90 -13.73 -9.02
CA THR A 24 -5.97 -13.70 -8.02
C THR A 24 -5.78 -14.93 -7.16
N ALA A 25 -5.23 -14.74 -5.97
CA ALA A 25 -4.90 -15.86 -5.13
C ALA A 25 -6.20 -16.60 -4.81
N SER A 26 -6.14 -17.94 -4.73
CA SER A 26 -7.35 -18.74 -4.60
C SER A 26 -8.23 -18.25 -3.44
N PRO A 27 -9.57 -18.40 -3.51
CA PRO A 27 -10.46 -18.01 -2.40
C PRO A 27 -10.02 -18.61 -1.05
N LYS A 28 -9.46 -19.82 -1.06
CA LYS A 28 -8.88 -20.47 0.13
C LYS A 28 -7.67 -19.71 0.68
N PHE A 29 -6.81 -19.19 -0.19
CA PHE A 29 -5.67 -18.36 0.22
C PHE A 29 -6.16 -17.02 0.81
N GLN A 30 -7.14 -16.39 0.18
CA GLN A 30 -7.71 -15.13 0.68
C GLN A 30 -8.35 -15.29 2.07
N ALA A 31 -9.17 -16.33 2.25
CA ALA A 31 -9.75 -16.65 3.55
C ALA A 31 -8.67 -16.91 4.61
N LYS A 32 -7.56 -17.55 4.22
CA LYS A 32 -6.43 -17.81 5.11
C LYS A 32 -5.69 -16.52 5.50
N LEU A 33 -5.45 -15.61 4.56
CA LEU A 33 -4.84 -14.30 4.84
C LEU A 33 -5.73 -13.49 5.78
N ARG A 34 -7.03 -13.38 5.45
CA ARG A 34 -7.99 -12.64 6.26
C ARG A 34 -8.05 -13.16 7.70
N ARG A 35 -8.20 -14.48 7.88
CA ARG A 35 -8.20 -15.10 9.21
C ARG A 35 -6.91 -14.81 9.99
N ARG A 36 -5.75 -14.86 9.33
CA ARG A 36 -4.46 -14.57 9.99
C ARG A 36 -4.34 -13.10 10.40
N LEU A 37 -4.84 -12.19 9.58
CA LEU A 37 -4.88 -10.77 9.89
C LEU A 37 -5.81 -10.50 11.07
N ASP A 38 -7.03 -11.04 11.06
CA ASP A 38 -8.01 -10.87 12.15
C ASP A 38 -7.45 -11.36 13.49
N LEU A 39 -6.80 -12.53 13.50
CA LEU A 39 -6.15 -13.07 14.71
C LEU A 39 -5.00 -12.19 15.21
N ALA A 40 -4.24 -11.58 14.31
CA ALA A 40 -3.12 -10.69 14.67
C ALA A 40 -3.61 -9.35 15.23
N ILE A 41 -4.69 -8.82 14.66
CA ILE A 41 -5.34 -7.60 15.15
C ILE A 41 -5.92 -7.84 16.55
N ALA A 42 -6.56 -9.00 16.77
CA ALA A 42 -7.20 -9.37 18.02
C ALA A 42 -6.23 -9.65 19.19
N ASP A 43 -4.94 -9.90 18.94
CA ASP A 43 -3.93 -10.07 20.00
C ASP A 43 -3.15 -8.76 20.22
N PRO A 44 -3.53 -7.93 21.20
CA PRO A 44 -2.83 -6.67 21.48
C PRO A 44 -1.44 -6.87 22.10
N ARG A 45 -1.10 -8.09 22.54
CA ARG A 45 0.18 -8.39 23.21
C ARG A 45 1.31 -8.60 22.20
N GLN A 46 0.99 -8.85 20.94
CA GLN A 46 1.96 -9.08 19.87
C GLN A 46 2.13 -7.81 19.03
N PRO A 47 3.31 -7.53 18.46
CA PRO A 47 3.45 -6.47 17.47
C PRO A 47 2.64 -6.78 16.20
N LEU A 48 1.86 -5.83 15.71
CA LEU A 48 1.14 -5.95 14.44
C LEU A 48 2.00 -5.38 13.31
N ARG A 49 2.58 -6.25 12.49
CA ARG A 49 3.44 -5.84 11.36
C ARG A 49 2.82 -6.30 10.04
N LEU A 50 2.67 -5.39 9.09
CA LEU A 50 1.95 -5.64 7.84
C LEU A 50 2.86 -5.57 6.61
N ILE A 51 2.65 -6.48 5.66
CA ILE A 51 3.21 -6.40 4.30
C ILE A 51 2.04 -6.08 3.38
N VAL A 52 2.03 -4.89 2.81
CA VAL A 52 0.99 -4.39 1.92
C VAL A 52 1.30 -4.78 0.47
N GLY A 53 0.31 -5.34 -0.23
CA GLY A 53 0.46 -5.78 -1.62
C GLY A 53 1.27 -7.06 -1.77
N GLY A 54 1.39 -7.86 -0.72
CA GLY A 54 2.25 -9.04 -0.73
C GLY A 54 1.64 -10.24 -1.45
N GLY A 55 2.49 -11.01 -2.12
CA GLY A 55 2.10 -12.25 -2.80
C GLY A 55 2.23 -13.52 -1.94
N PRO A 56 1.72 -14.68 -2.41
CA PRO A 56 1.70 -15.93 -1.66
C PRO A 56 3.07 -16.53 -1.34
N LYS A 57 4.14 -16.03 -1.99
CA LYS A 57 5.52 -16.50 -1.79
C LYS A 57 6.29 -15.72 -0.72
N ILE A 58 5.73 -14.61 -0.24
CA ILE A 58 6.36 -13.81 0.82
C ILE A 58 6.07 -14.49 2.16
N ALA A 59 7.06 -14.58 3.05
CA ALA A 59 6.87 -15.10 4.40
C ALA A 59 7.95 -14.57 5.32
N TYR A 60 7.64 -13.52 6.08
CA TYR A 60 8.51 -13.04 7.15
C TYR A 60 7.90 -13.38 8.51
N LYS A 61 8.71 -13.92 9.41
CA LYS A 61 8.26 -14.30 10.75
C LYS A 61 7.71 -13.07 11.48
N GLY A 62 6.46 -13.17 11.96
CA GLY A 62 5.78 -12.07 12.66
C GLY A 62 5.27 -10.95 11.76
N TRP A 63 5.25 -11.14 10.44
CA TRP A 63 4.62 -10.22 9.48
C TRP A 63 3.39 -10.85 8.86
N HIS A 64 2.35 -10.04 8.69
CA HIS A 64 1.07 -10.42 8.14
C HIS A 64 0.92 -9.81 6.75
N ILE A 65 0.76 -10.68 5.76
CA ILE A 65 0.58 -10.27 4.36
C ILE A 65 -0.84 -9.80 4.16
N THR A 66 -0.99 -8.67 3.50
CA THR A 66 -2.24 -8.14 3.01
C THR A 66 -2.13 -7.86 1.51
N ASP A 67 -3.27 -7.87 0.86
CA ASP A 67 -3.48 -7.47 -0.53
C ASP A 67 -4.77 -6.66 -0.61
N GLN A 68 -5.19 -6.27 -1.81
CA GLN A 68 -6.38 -5.44 -1.96
C GLN A 68 -7.66 -6.12 -1.39
N ALA A 69 -7.77 -7.44 -1.45
CA ALA A 69 -8.96 -8.15 -0.96
C ALA A 69 -9.03 -8.24 0.57
N THR A 70 -7.88 -8.13 1.24
CA THR A 70 -7.77 -8.22 2.70
C THR A 70 -7.57 -6.87 3.38
N LEU A 71 -6.99 -5.90 2.69
CA LEU A 71 -6.82 -4.51 3.11
C LEU A 71 -6.72 -3.59 1.88
N ASP A 72 -7.82 -2.94 1.49
CA ASP A 72 -7.80 -1.93 0.44
C ASP A 72 -7.34 -0.57 1.01
N LEU A 73 -6.26 -0.02 0.46
CA LEU A 73 -5.69 1.26 0.88
C LEU A 73 -6.59 2.47 0.59
N LEU A 74 -7.62 2.31 -0.23
CA LEU A 74 -8.49 3.38 -0.71
C LEU A 74 -9.86 3.41 0.00
N LEU A 75 -10.12 2.48 0.93
CA LEU A 75 -11.39 2.34 1.63
C LEU A 75 -11.26 2.65 3.13
N PRO A 76 -11.34 3.93 3.54
CA PRO A 76 -11.13 4.34 4.94
C PRO A 76 -12.12 3.67 5.92
N ASP A 77 -13.35 3.42 5.48
CA ASP A 77 -14.38 2.77 6.31
C ASP A 77 -13.99 1.31 6.63
N GLU A 78 -13.24 0.62 5.76
CA GLU A 78 -12.75 -0.74 6.02
C GLU A 78 -11.57 -0.75 7.00
N TRP A 79 -10.72 0.26 6.99
CA TRP A 79 -9.65 0.41 7.98
C TRP A 79 -10.21 0.56 9.39
N GLU A 80 -11.28 1.33 9.56
CA GLU A 80 -11.93 1.49 10.87
C GLU A 80 -12.56 0.17 11.34
N GLN A 81 -13.22 -0.56 10.43
CA GLN A 81 -13.80 -1.86 10.74
C GLN A 81 -12.74 -2.92 11.09
N LEU A 82 -11.60 -2.91 10.40
CA LEU A 82 -10.52 -3.86 10.62
C LEU A 82 -9.74 -3.54 11.88
N PHE A 83 -9.26 -2.31 12.02
CA PHE A 83 -8.32 -1.96 13.09
C PHE A 83 -8.99 -1.29 14.28
N GLY A 84 -10.01 -0.46 14.09
CA GLY A 84 -10.60 0.36 15.16
C GLY A 84 -9.51 1.09 15.96
N GLN A 85 -9.38 0.74 17.25
CA GLN A 85 -8.33 1.30 18.12
C GLN A 85 -6.96 0.62 18.01
N ARG A 86 -6.87 -0.54 17.34
CA ARG A 86 -5.60 -1.22 17.10
C ARG A 86 -4.69 -0.33 16.24
N ARG A 87 -3.42 -0.26 16.62
CA ARG A 87 -2.39 0.46 15.86
C ARG A 87 -1.32 -0.49 15.37
N ILE A 88 -0.80 -0.20 14.19
CA ILE A 88 0.19 -0.97 13.45
C ILE A 88 1.60 -0.59 13.93
N ASP A 89 2.42 -1.60 14.21
CA ASP A 89 3.77 -1.47 14.75
C ASP A 89 4.84 -1.29 13.66
N ALA A 90 4.62 -1.86 12.47
CA ALA A 90 5.48 -1.64 11.29
C ALA A 90 4.74 -1.99 9.99
N MET A 91 5.13 -1.35 8.89
CA MET A 91 4.62 -1.63 7.55
C MET A 91 5.76 -1.79 6.54
N LEU A 92 5.51 -2.63 5.54
CA LEU A 92 6.36 -2.84 4.37
C LEU A 92 5.45 -2.80 3.13
N ALA A 93 5.82 -2.05 2.10
CA ALA A 93 5.16 -2.10 0.79
C ALA A 93 6.20 -2.02 -0.31
N GLU A 94 6.16 -2.96 -1.25
CA GLU A 94 7.02 -2.95 -2.42
C GLU A 94 6.12 -3.08 -3.65
N HIS A 95 6.35 -2.24 -4.64
CA HIS A 95 5.59 -2.23 -5.89
C HIS A 95 4.07 -2.03 -5.72
N VAL A 96 3.69 -1.08 -4.86
CA VAL A 96 2.28 -0.75 -4.58
C VAL A 96 1.90 0.65 -5.06
N TRP A 97 2.72 1.66 -4.76
CA TRP A 97 2.34 3.06 -4.95
C TRP A 97 2.34 3.49 -6.42
N GLU A 98 3.13 2.86 -7.29
CA GLU A 98 3.15 3.16 -8.72
C GLU A 98 1.82 2.82 -9.42
N HIS A 99 1.00 1.97 -8.79
CA HIS A 99 -0.34 1.60 -9.27
C HIS A 99 -1.45 2.56 -8.82
N LEU A 100 -1.11 3.57 -8.01
CA LEU A 100 -2.04 4.58 -7.50
C LEU A 100 -1.79 5.91 -8.21
N THR A 101 -2.84 6.70 -8.47
CA THR A 101 -2.63 8.12 -8.84
C THR A 101 -2.02 8.86 -7.66
N TRP A 102 -1.48 10.06 -7.89
CA TRP A 102 -0.94 10.88 -6.81
C TRP A 102 -1.94 11.08 -5.67
N GLU A 103 -3.21 11.41 -5.98
CA GLU A 103 -4.23 11.65 -4.97
C GLU A 103 -4.61 10.37 -4.21
N GLN A 104 -4.66 9.24 -4.92
CA GLN A 104 -4.90 7.93 -4.31
C GLN A 104 -3.74 7.54 -3.38
N GLY A 105 -2.49 7.70 -3.84
CA GLY A 105 -1.29 7.41 -3.08
C GLY A 105 -1.15 8.27 -1.84
N LEU A 106 -1.45 9.57 -1.94
CA LEU A 106 -1.46 10.49 -0.80
C LEU A 106 -2.56 10.13 0.20
N GLY A 107 -3.76 9.79 -0.27
CA GLY A 107 -4.86 9.31 0.57
C GLY A 107 -4.51 8.00 1.31
N ALA A 108 -3.95 7.03 0.60
CA ALA A 108 -3.46 5.77 1.14
C ALA A 108 -2.37 5.99 2.20
N ALA A 109 -1.39 6.86 1.92
CA ALA A 109 -0.32 7.17 2.86
C ALA A 109 -0.86 7.84 4.13
N ARG A 110 -1.84 8.74 4.01
CA ARG A 110 -2.50 9.36 5.18
C ARG A 110 -3.23 8.33 6.04
N LEU A 111 -3.92 7.38 5.42
CA LEU A 111 -4.55 6.27 6.15
C LEU A 111 -3.50 5.41 6.87
N CYS A 112 -2.41 5.06 6.19
CA CYS A 112 -1.31 4.35 6.85
C CYS A 112 -0.79 5.14 8.06
N CYS A 113 -0.53 6.45 7.90
CA CYS A 113 -0.07 7.31 9.00
C CYS A 113 -1.05 7.34 10.18
N GLN A 114 -2.36 7.39 9.91
CA GLN A 114 -3.40 7.43 10.93
C GLN A 114 -3.45 6.17 11.80
N TYR A 115 -3.22 4.99 11.20
CA TYR A 115 -3.33 3.70 11.88
C TYR A 115 -2.02 3.13 12.38
N MET A 116 -0.88 3.72 12.01
CA MET A 116 0.41 3.38 12.58
C MET A 116 0.60 4.00 13.97
N LYS A 117 1.39 3.34 14.82
CA LYS A 117 1.81 3.94 16.10
C LYS A 117 2.75 5.12 15.83
N PRO A 118 2.73 6.17 16.68
CA PRO A 118 3.80 7.18 16.66
C PRO A 118 5.17 6.52 16.79
N GLY A 119 6.12 6.89 15.92
CA GLY A 119 7.46 6.30 15.87
C GLY A 119 7.57 4.93 15.19
N ALA A 120 6.48 4.35 14.68
CA ALA A 120 6.54 3.13 13.87
C ALA A 120 7.22 3.39 12.51
N ILE A 121 7.81 2.33 11.94
CA ILE A 121 8.52 2.41 10.66
C ILE A 121 7.66 1.87 9.52
N PHE A 122 7.56 2.65 8.45
CA PHE A 122 7.01 2.22 7.16
C PHE A 122 8.13 2.21 6.11
N ARG A 123 8.53 1.03 5.65
CA ARG A 123 9.44 0.88 4.51
C ARG A 123 8.65 0.73 3.22
N VAL A 124 8.93 1.61 2.27
CA VAL A 124 8.27 1.63 0.96
C VAL A 124 9.31 1.60 -0.15
N ALA A 125 9.03 0.86 -1.22
CA ALA A 125 9.87 0.82 -2.41
C ALA A 125 9.01 0.78 -3.69
N VAL A 126 9.42 1.58 -4.67
CA VAL A 126 8.82 1.69 -6.01
C VAL A 126 9.95 1.84 -7.04
N PRO A 127 9.69 1.57 -8.33
CA PRO A 127 10.65 1.89 -9.38
C PRO A 127 11.01 3.37 -9.41
N ASP A 128 12.29 3.69 -9.68
CA ASP A 128 12.80 5.07 -9.71
C ASP A 128 12.93 5.61 -11.14
N GLY A 129 12.24 6.71 -11.42
CA GLY A 129 12.28 7.44 -12.67
C GLY A 129 13.60 8.14 -12.97
N LEU A 130 14.52 8.25 -11.99
CA LEU A 130 15.88 8.75 -12.20
C LEU A 130 16.90 7.64 -12.45
N HIS A 131 16.47 6.39 -12.57
CA HIS A 131 17.38 5.29 -12.85
C HIS A 131 18.10 5.49 -14.21
N PRO A 132 19.44 5.35 -14.28
CA PRO A 132 20.22 5.76 -15.45
C PRO A 132 20.01 4.89 -16.69
N SER A 133 19.49 3.67 -16.54
CA SER A 133 19.20 2.78 -17.66
C SER A 133 17.90 3.17 -18.37
N PRO A 134 17.92 3.59 -19.66
CA PRO A 134 16.71 3.88 -20.41
C PRO A 134 15.85 2.63 -20.64
N GLU A 135 16.48 1.45 -20.67
CA GLU A 135 15.74 0.18 -20.78
C GLU A 135 14.95 -0.11 -19.50
N TYR A 136 15.53 0.18 -18.34
CA TYR A 136 14.80 0.08 -17.08
C TYR A 136 13.59 1.01 -17.09
N ILE A 137 13.77 2.28 -17.44
CA ILE A 137 12.68 3.27 -17.48
C ILE A 137 11.56 2.81 -18.41
N ARG A 138 11.88 2.35 -19.63
CA ARG A 138 10.90 1.77 -20.57
C ARG A 138 10.12 0.58 -20.01
N ARG A 139 10.71 -0.17 -19.08
CA ARG A 139 10.07 -1.32 -18.44
C ARG A 139 9.17 -0.94 -17.26
N VAL A 140 9.28 0.26 -16.70
CA VAL A 140 8.59 0.66 -15.45
C VAL A 140 7.79 1.94 -15.55
N GLU A 141 7.92 2.72 -16.64
CA GLU A 141 7.10 3.90 -16.85
C GLU A 141 5.63 3.54 -17.10
N PRO A 142 4.66 4.43 -16.82
CA PRO A 142 3.26 4.24 -17.16
C PRO A 142 3.07 3.84 -18.64
N GLY A 143 2.41 2.70 -18.88
CA GLY A 143 2.23 2.15 -20.22
C GLY A 143 3.48 1.51 -20.84
N GLY A 144 4.54 1.32 -20.05
CA GLY A 144 5.80 0.72 -20.47
C GLY A 144 5.71 -0.78 -20.79
N ALA A 145 6.81 -1.33 -21.30
CA ALA A 145 6.88 -2.69 -21.84
C ALA A 145 7.02 -3.81 -20.79
N GLY A 146 7.18 -3.46 -19.51
CA GLY A 146 7.31 -4.44 -18.43
C GLY A 146 5.98 -5.08 -18.04
N SER A 147 6.03 -6.28 -17.47
CA SER A 147 4.83 -7.07 -17.11
C SER A 147 3.95 -6.45 -16.02
N ALA A 148 4.37 -5.35 -15.39
CA ALA A 148 3.59 -4.55 -14.43
C ALA A 148 3.25 -3.14 -14.95
N ALA A 149 4.04 -2.65 -15.91
CA ALA A 149 4.08 -1.23 -16.27
C ALA A 149 2.82 -0.75 -16.99
N ALA A 150 2.10 -1.66 -17.64
CA ALA A 150 0.79 -1.39 -18.21
C ALA A 150 -0.21 -0.83 -17.18
N ASP A 151 -0.11 -1.26 -15.91
CA ASP A 151 -1.00 -0.84 -14.83
C ASP A 151 -0.37 0.26 -13.94
N HIS A 152 0.84 0.75 -14.27
CA HIS A 152 1.45 1.88 -13.55
C HIS A 152 0.73 3.18 -13.94
N LYS A 153 0.44 4.00 -12.95
CA LYS A 153 -0.22 5.31 -13.10
C LYS A 153 0.75 6.48 -12.98
N ILE A 154 1.88 6.24 -12.32
CA ILE A 154 2.88 7.27 -12.03
C ILE A 154 4.27 6.63 -11.97
N LEU A 155 5.27 7.33 -12.48
CA LEU A 155 6.68 7.01 -12.27
C LEU A 155 7.24 7.99 -11.24
N TYR A 156 7.57 7.50 -10.05
CA TYR A 156 8.12 8.32 -8.99
C TYR A 156 9.62 8.54 -9.18
N THR A 157 10.13 9.61 -8.59
CA THR A 157 11.55 9.74 -8.25
C THR A 157 11.68 9.67 -6.72
N TYR A 158 12.89 9.48 -6.20
CA TYR A 158 13.09 9.55 -4.75
C TYR A 158 12.57 10.87 -4.13
N GLN A 159 12.61 11.98 -4.90
CA GLN A 159 12.14 13.29 -4.48
C GLN A 159 10.61 13.36 -4.41
N THR A 160 9.92 12.97 -5.48
CA THR A 160 8.44 13.03 -5.53
C THR A 160 7.81 12.01 -4.60
N PHE A 161 8.43 10.84 -4.44
CA PHE A 161 7.97 9.83 -3.49
C PHE A 161 8.16 10.27 -2.04
N SER A 162 9.33 10.84 -1.70
CA SER A 162 9.56 11.44 -0.39
C SER A 162 8.59 12.59 -0.10
N GLN A 163 8.27 13.41 -1.10
CA GLN A 163 7.29 14.48 -0.94
C GLN A 163 5.90 13.93 -0.59
N LEU A 164 5.43 12.92 -1.32
CA LEU A 164 4.11 12.31 -1.07
C LEU A 164 3.97 11.83 0.38
N PHE A 165 4.96 11.13 0.91
CA PHE A 165 4.93 10.63 2.29
C PHE A 165 5.07 11.76 3.33
N ARG A 166 5.85 12.80 3.06
CA ARG A 166 5.89 13.99 3.92
C ARG A 166 4.55 14.72 3.97
N GLU A 167 3.87 14.89 2.84
CA GLU A 167 2.53 15.46 2.77
C GLU A 167 1.44 14.60 3.46
N ALA A 168 1.73 13.32 3.67
CA ALA A 168 0.89 12.39 4.41
C ALA A 168 1.10 12.44 5.93
N GLY A 169 2.17 13.09 6.41
CA GLY A 169 2.50 13.21 7.82
C GLY A 169 3.69 12.36 8.29
N PHE A 170 4.44 11.73 7.38
CA PHE A 170 5.65 11.00 7.72
C PHE A 170 6.91 11.87 7.67
N GLU A 171 7.89 11.53 8.50
CA GLU A 171 9.28 11.88 8.24
C GLU A 171 9.86 10.86 7.26
N THR A 172 10.60 11.33 6.24
CA THR A 172 11.14 10.45 5.20
C THR A 172 12.66 10.46 5.21
N ARG A 173 13.23 9.27 5.04
CA ARG A 173 14.65 9.06 4.79
C ARG A 173 14.79 8.20 3.54
N PRO A 174 15.24 8.77 2.41
CA PRO A 174 15.59 7.97 1.25
C PRO A 174 16.63 6.91 1.62
N LEU A 175 16.45 5.71 1.08
CA LEU A 175 17.37 4.59 1.18
C LEU A 175 17.78 4.23 -0.25
N GLU A 176 19.07 3.96 -0.45
CA GLU A 176 19.73 3.44 -1.67
C GLU A 176 19.18 3.94 -3.01
#